data_AF-A0A7C2ZYD7-F1
#
_entry.id   AF-A0A7C2ZYD7-F1
#
_cell.length_a   1.000
_cell.length_b   1.000
_cell.length_c   1.000
_cell.angle_alpha   90.00
_cell.angle_beta   90.00
_cell.angle_gamma   90.00
#
_symmetry.space_group_name_H-M   'P 1'
#
loop_
_entity.id
_entity.type
_entity.pdbx_description
1 polymer ?
#
loop_
_entity_poly.entity_id
_entity_poly.type
_entity_poly.pdbx_seq_one_letter_code
_entity_poly.pdbx_strand_id
1 'polypeptide(L)'
;MAELGVQLVLAGVGRFDRPEGVEADVQRHPGEVDPLGLEAGDLLPVVEAADLLDLVEVVEGDVILTEAGRKFAAADPETRRRIFRRQLLDRVELVRELLEALRATPQHRILAQVFRSRLEQVFSRAEAARQLETAVAWARYAGLLGYDPKLDVLFLPAEAE
;
A
#
# COMPACT_ATOMS: atom_id res chain seq x y z
N MET A 1 -2.47 11.91 15.07
CA MET A 1 -2.99 10.51 14.94
C MET A 1 -3.08 10.02 13.49
N ALA A 2 -2.39 10.67 12.53
CA ALA A 2 -2.31 10.23 11.13
C ALA A 2 -1.04 9.40 10.83
N GLU A 3 -0.25 9.07 11.85
CA GLU A 3 1.10 8.50 11.70
C GLU A 3 1.16 6.96 11.70
N LEU A 4 0.02 6.27 11.86
CA LEU A 4 -0.01 4.80 11.89
C LEU A 4 -0.47 4.15 10.57
N GLY A 5 -0.82 4.96 9.54
CA GLY A 5 -1.33 4.45 8.26
C GLY A 5 -0.26 3.96 7.28
N VAL A 6 1.01 4.34 7.49
CA VAL A 6 2.11 4.09 6.53
C VAL A 6 3.04 2.96 6.99
N GLN A 7 3.07 2.65 8.29
CA GLN A 7 3.98 1.63 8.86
C GLN A 7 3.61 0.17 8.52
N LEU A 8 2.45 -0.10 7.91
CA LEU A 8 2.00 -1.48 7.66
C LEU A 8 2.27 -1.98 6.23
N VAL A 9 2.84 -1.15 5.35
CA VAL A 9 3.30 -1.58 4.01
C VAL A 9 4.52 -2.53 4.11
N LEU A 10 5.11 -2.65 5.30
CA LEU A 10 6.44 -3.21 5.53
C LEU A 10 6.56 -4.72 5.74
N ALA A 11 5.48 -5.50 5.77
CA ALA A 11 5.62 -6.93 6.09
C ALA A 11 5.71 -7.86 4.85
N GLY A 12 5.38 -7.38 3.64
CA GLY A 12 5.03 -8.23 2.49
C GLY A 12 5.84 -8.04 1.21
N VAL A 13 7.01 -7.39 1.25
CA VAL A 13 7.97 -7.45 0.15
C VAL A 13 9.11 -8.36 0.58
N GLY A 14 9.27 -9.45 -0.17
CA GLY A 14 10.07 -10.60 0.21
C GLY A 14 11.52 -10.29 0.55
N ARG A 15 12.06 -11.07 1.49
CA ARG A 15 13.49 -11.28 1.69
C ARG A 15 14.17 -11.46 0.33
N PHE A 16 15.00 -10.49 -0.06
CA PHE A 16 16.04 -10.72 -1.05
C PHE A 16 17.30 -11.17 -0.30
N ASP A 17 17.68 -12.43 -0.52
CA ASP A 17 18.92 -13.01 -0.03
C ASP A 17 20.10 -12.25 -0.67
N ARG A 18 20.93 -11.60 0.14
CA ARG A 18 22.11 -10.87 -0.34
C ARG A 18 23.29 -11.86 -0.36
N PRO A 19 23.93 -12.17 -1.51
CA PRO A 19 25.21 -12.83 -1.46
C PRO A 19 26.26 -11.85 -0.93
N GLU A 20 27.13 -12.37 -0.06
CA GLU A 20 28.19 -11.62 0.60
C GLU A 20 29.16 -10.98 -0.39
N GLY A 21 29.55 -9.73 -0.08
CA GLY A 21 30.84 -9.16 -0.48
C GLY A 21 30.82 -8.21 -1.68
N VAL A 22 30.53 -6.94 -1.44
CA VAL A 22 31.32 -5.80 -1.97
C VAL A 22 31.19 -4.64 -0.97
N GLU A 23 32.29 -4.28 -0.31
CA GLU A 23 32.42 -2.99 0.39
C GLU A 23 32.37 -1.87 -0.65
N ALA A 24 31.35 -1.02 -0.58
CA ALA A 24 31.37 0.30 -1.21
C ALA A 24 31.43 1.34 -0.10
N ASP A 25 32.58 1.99 -0.01
CA ASP A 25 32.92 3.07 0.90
C ASP A 25 31.98 4.26 0.67
N VAL A 26 30.99 4.43 1.56
CA VAL A 26 30.12 5.61 1.57
C VAL A 26 30.71 6.59 2.56
N GLN A 27 31.52 7.51 2.05
CA GLN A 27 31.97 8.70 2.77
C GLN A 27 30.75 9.56 3.14
N ARG A 28 30.22 9.40 4.37
CA ARG A 28 29.18 10.27 4.93
C ARG A 28 29.75 11.67 5.23
N HIS A 29 29.08 12.71 4.75
CA HIS A 29 29.22 14.06 5.32
C HIS A 29 28.37 14.17 6.60
N PRO A 30 28.93 14.57 7.75
CA PRO A 30 28.18 14.72 8.98
C PRO A 30 27.46 16.07 8.96
N GLY A 31 26.12 16.09 8.84
CA GLY A 31 25.37 17.34 8.99
C GLY A 31 23.94 17.36 8.47
N GLU A 32 23.54 16.47 7.56
CA GLU A 32 22.14 16.39 7.14
C GLU A 32 21.37 15.43 8.04
N VAL A 33 20.66 16.02 9.00
CA VAL A 33 19.52 15.38 9.66
C VAL A 33 18.44 15.25 8.60
N ASP A 34 18.09 14.02 8.24
CA ASP A 34 16.87 13.72 7.49
C ASP A 34 15.70 14.43 8.20
N PRO A 35 14.91 15.28 7.51
CA PRO A 35 13.76 15.97 8.11
C PRO A 35 12.72 15.03 8.71
N LEU A 36 12.79 13.72 8.44
CA LEU A 36 11.88 12.69 8.94
C LEU A 36 12.49 11.79 10.01
N GLY A 37 13.80 11.85 10.27
CA GLY A 37 14.47 11.02 11.28
C GLY A 37 14.35 9.50 11.03
N LEU A 38 14.04 9.10 9.79
CA LEU A 38 13.91 7.71 9.37
C LEU A 38 15.24 7.23 8.77
N GLU A 39 15.59 5.97 8.97
CA GLU A 39 16.74 5.40 8.27
C GLU A 39 16.37 5.17 6.80
N ALA A 40 17.34 5.26 5.88
CA ALA A 40 17.08 5.07 4.45
C ALA A 40 16.43 3.70 4.12
N GLY A 41 16.70 2.68 4.95
CA GLY A 41 16.07 1.36 4.85
C GLY A 41 14.57 1.35 5.21
N ASP A 42 14.12 2.27 6.06
CA ASP A 42 12.72 2.39 6.48
C ASP A 42 11.86 3.12 5.45
N LEU A 43 12.50 3.88 4.55
CA LEU A 43 11.84 4.66 3.50
C LEU A 43 11.57 3.85 2.23
N LEU A 44 12.38 2.82 1.95
CA LEU A 44 12.28 2.03 0.73
C LEU A 44 10.86 1.45 0.48
N PRO A 45 10.17 0.84 1.46
CA PRO A 45 8.80 0.33 1.26
C PRO A 45 7.78 1.44 0.96
N VAL A 46 8.00 2.64 1.49
CA VAL A 46 7.15 3.81 1.22
C VAL A 46 7.36 4.27 -0.23
N VAL A 47 8.60 4.27 -0.69
CA VAL A 47 8.96 4.56 -2.08
C VAL A 47 8.38 3.51 -3.02
N GLU A 48 8.53 2.22 -2.72
CA GLU A 48 7.97 1.11 -3.51
C GLU A 48 6.44 1.21 -3.63
N ALA A 49 5.74 1.53 -2.55
CA ALA A 49 4.29 1.74 -2.61
C ALA A 49 3.90 3.00 -3.39
N ALA A 50 4.66 4.08 -3.25
CA ALA A 50 4.43 5.29 -4.02
C ALA A 50 4.68 5.07 -5.52
N ASP A 51 5.67 4.25 -5.87
CA ASP A 51 6.00 3.86 -7.25
C ASP A 51 4.90 2.96 -7.84
N LEU A 52 4.45 1.94 -7.08
CA LEU A 52 3.31 1.11 -7.46
C LEU A 52 2.04 1.93 -7.75
N LEU A 53 1.82 3.01 -6.98
CA LEU A 53 0.70 3.93 -7.16
C LEU A 53 0.98 5.04 -8.17
N ASP A 54 2.13 5.04 -8.85
CA ASP A 54 2.52 6.05 -9.84
C ASP A 54 2.47 7.48 -9.26
N LEU A 55 2.83 7.60 -8.00
CA LEU A 55 3.06 8.87 -7.30
C LEU A 55 4.54 9.27 -7.40
N VAL A 56 5.43 8.29 -7.46
CA VAL A 56 6.83 8.49 -7.80
C VAL A 56 7.22 7.58 -8.95
N GLU A 57 8.36 7.86 -9.55
CA GLU A 57 9.08 6.99 -10.48
C GLU A 57 10.50 6.84 -9.93
N VAL A 58 10.99 5.62 -9.83
CA VAL A 58 12.37 5.34 -9.40
C VAL A 58 13.26 5.14 -10.63
N VAL A 59 14.20 6.06 -10.85
CA VAL A 59 15.14 6.04 -11.98
C VAL A 59 16.56 5.99 -11.43
N GLU A 60 17.27 4.89 -11.68
CA GLU A 60 18.68 4.70 -11.24
C GLU A 60 18.92 4.94 -9.73
N GLY A 61 17.88 4.75 -8.90
CA GLY A 61 17.93 4.99 -7.45
C GLY A 61 17.45 6.38 -7.01
N ASP A 62 17.20 7.29 -7.96
CA ASP A 62 16.57 8.57 -7.69
C ASP A 62 15.05 8.44 -7.67
N VAL A 63 14.41 9.13 -6.73
CA VAL A 63 12.95 9.17 -6.59
C VAL A 63 12.41 10.47 -7.17
N ILE A 64 11.67 10.37 -8.26
CA ILE A 64 11.12 11.51 -8.99
C ILE A 64 9.60 11.54 -8.81
N LEU A 65 9.04 12.68 -8.39
CA LEU A 65 7.58 12.82 -8.33
C LEU A 65 6.97 12.82 -9.72
N THR A 66 5.95 11.98 -9.95
CA THR A 66 5.10 12.05 -11.14
C THR A 66 4.19 13.29 -11.08
N GLU A 67 3.41 13.56 -12.13
CA GLU A 67 2.40 14.61 -12.05
C GLU A 67 1.34 14.31 -10.97
N ALA A 68 0.93 13.05 -10.81
CA ALA A 68 0.02 12.63 -9.75
C ALA A 68 0.67 12.79 -8.37
N GLY A 69 1.95 12.44 -8.23
CA GLY A 69 2.75 12.66 -7.02
C GLY A 69 2.83 14.10 -6.59
N ARG A 70 3.16 15.02 -7.53
CA ARG A 70 3.21 16.46 -7.25
C ARG A 70 1.86 16.98 -6.76
N LYS A 71 0.76 16.58 -7.42
CA LYS A 71 -0.61 16.94 -7.00
C LYS A 71 -0.94 16.37 -5.62
N PHE A 72 -0.57 15.12 -5.35
CA PHE A 72 -0.77 14.47 -4.06
C PHE A 72 -0.02 15.21 -2.94
N ALA A 73 1.26 15.55 -3.14
CA ALA A 73 2.06 16.26 -2.16
C ALA A 73 1.49 17.65 -1.80
N ALA A 74 1.00 18.40 -2.78
CA ALA A 74 0.44 19.74 -2.59
C ALA A 74 -1.03 19.76 -2.13
N ALA A 75 -1.74 18.62 -2.21
CA ALA A 75 -3.17 18.54 -1.95
C ALA A 75 -3.53 18.60 -0.46
N ASP A 76 -4.73 19.10 -0.17
CA ASP A 76 -5.39 18.93 1.12
C ASP A 76 -5.74 17.44 1.39
N PRO A 77 -6.05 17.05 2.64
CA PRO A 77 -6.32 15.64 2.97
C PRO A 77 -7.44 14.97 2.18
N GLU A 78 -8.48 15.71 1.77
CA GLU A 78 -9.58 15.14 0.98
C GLU A 78 -9.15 14.89 -0.46
N THR A 79 -8.50 15.89 -1.07
CA THR A 79 -7.96 15.76 -2.42
C THR A 79 -6.90 14.66 -2.50
N ARG A 80 -6.06 14.50 -1.47
CA ARG A 80 -5.10 13.37 -1.36
C ARG A 80 -5.80 12.02 -1.40
N ARG A 81 -6.85 11.83 -0.59
CA ARG A 81 -7.63 10.57 -0.60
C ARG A 81 -8.25 10.29 -1.96
N ARG A 82 -8.74 11.31 -2.66
CA ARG A 82 -9.28 11.17 -4.02
C ARG A 82 -8.22 10.75 -5.04
N ILE A 83 -7.04 11.38 -5.01
CA ILE A 83 -5.92 11.00 -5.88
C ILE A 83 -5.50 9.56 -5.57
N PHE A 84 -5.30 9.22 -4.29
CA PHE A 84 -4.96 7.87 -3.86
C PHE A 84 -5.98 6.84 -4.32
N ARG A 85 -7.27 7.12 -4.12
CA ARG A 85 -8.37 6.24 -4.57
C ARG A 85 -8.30 5.99 -6.08
N ARG A 86 -8.06 7.02 -6.88
CA ARG A 86 -7.93 6.87 -8.33
C ARG A 86 -6.72 6.01 -8.69
N GLN A 87 -5.53 6.36 -8.20
CA GLN A 87 -4.32 5.59 -8.46
C GLN A 87 -4.46 4.13 -8.01
N LEU A 88 -5.07 3.89 -6.85
CA LEU A 88 -5.31 2.55 -6.33
C LEU A 88 -6.20 1.72 -7.25
N LEU A 89 -7.31 2.31 -7.72
CA LEU A 89 -8.21 1.64 -8.66
C LEU A 89 -7.58 1.41 -10.04
N ASP A 90 -6.64 2.25 -10.46
CA ASP A 90 -5.97 2.15 -11.75
C ASP A 90 -4.79 1.16 -11.70
N ARG A 91 -4.10 1.06 -10.57
CA ARG A 91 -2.82 0.34 -10.45
C ARG A 91 -2.92 -0.99 -9.70
N VAL A 92 -3.87 -1.17 -8.79
CA VAL A 92 -3.91 -2.33 -7.89
C VAL A 92 -5.06 -3.28 -8.22
N GLU A 93 -4.75 -4.32 -8.99
CA GLU A 93 -5.71 -5.34 -9.44
C GLU A 93 -6.45 -6.02 -8.29
N LEU A 94 -5.73 -6.41 -7.23
CA LEU A 94 -6.33 -7.07 -6.08
C LEU A 94 -7.46 -6.24 -5.45
N VAL A 95 -7.34 -4.90 -5.44
CA VAL A 95 -8.41 -4.03 -4.94
C VAL A 95 -9.61 -4.01 -5.87
N ARG A 96 -9.40 -4.02 -7.20
CA ARG A 96 -10.50 -4.14 -8.17
C ARG A 96 -11.25 -5.46 -7.98
N GLU A 97 -10.53 -6.57 -7.88
CA GLU A 97 -11.12 -7.89 -7.64
C GLU A 97 -11.94 -7.96 -6.35
N LEU A 98 -11.43 -7.38 -5.25
CA LEU A 98 -12.14 -7.28 -3.98
C LEU A 98 -13.49 -6.57 -4.16
N LEU A 99 -13.48 -5.43 -4.84
CA LEU A 99 -14.67 -4.62 -5.06
C LEU A 99 -15.67 -5.29 -6.00
N GLU A 100 -15.20 -5.93 -7.06
CA GLU A 100 -16.05 -6.66 -8.00
C GLU A 100 -16.77 -7.82 -7.31
N ALA A 101 -16.06 -8.63 -6.53
CA ALA A 101 -16.69 -9.72 -5.82
C ALA A 101 -17.72 -9.21 -4.80
N LEU A 102 -17.38 -8.14 -4.07
CA LEU A 102 -18.30 -7.52 -3.11
C LEU A 102 -19.57 -7.02 -3.80
N ARG A 103 -19.46 -6.37 -4.96
CA ARG A 103 -20.62 -5.93 -5.76
C ARG A 103 -21.45 -7.09 -6.29
N ALA A 104 -20.80 -8.21 -6.62
CA ALA A 104 -21.48 -9.42 -7.12
C ALA A 104 -22.17 -10.23 -6.01
N THR A 105 -21.79 -10.02 -4.75
CA THR A 105 -22.31 -10.81 -3.62
C THR A 105 -23.58 -10.17 -3.06
N PRO A 106 -24.64 -10.96 -2.82
CA PRO A 106 -25.81 -10.49 -2.08
C PRO A 106 -25.42 -9.82 -0.76
N GLN A 107 -26.11 -8.73 -0.40
CA GLN A 107 -25.79 -7.90 0.77
C GLN A 107 -24.41 -7.20 0.75
N HIS A 108 -23.61 -7.36 -0.30
CA HIS A 108 -22.32 -6.69 -0.48
C HIS A 108 -21.33 -7.00 0.65
N ARG A 109 -21.35 -8.24 1.16
CA ARG A 109 -20.56 -8.71 2.30
C ARG A 109 -19.91 -10.06 2.00
N ILE A 110 -18.61 -10.19 2.26
CA ILE A 110 -17.85 -11.43 2.04
C ILE A 110 -16.90 -11.67 3.22
N LEU A 111 -16.71 -12.93 3.61
CA LEU A 111 -15.67 -13.31 4.58
C LEU A 111 -14.28 -13.09 3.96
N ALA A 112 -13.40 -12.35 4.64
CA ALA A 112 -12.05 -12.09 4.17
C ALA A 112 -11.23 -13.39 3.99
N GLN A 113 -11.56 -14.45 4.75
CA GLN A 113 -10.98 -15.79 4.56
C GLN A 113 -11.15 -16.34 3.13
N VAL A 114 -12.22 -15.98 2.41
CA VAL A 114 -12.42 -16.42 1.02
C VAL A 114 -11.29 -15.91 0.14
N PHE A 115 -10.91 -14.63 0.29
CA PHE A 115 -9.81 -14.03 -0.45
C PHE A 115 -8.45 -14.55 -0.01
N ARG A 116 -8.23 -14.73 1.30
CA ARG A 116 -6.97 -15.33 1.79
C ARG A 116 -6.76 -16.71 1.19
N SER A 117 -7.79 -17.55 1.18
CA SER A 117 -7.72 -18.91 0.61
C SER A 117 -7.42 -18.90 -0.90
N ARG A 118 -7.91 -17.89 -1.63
CA ARG A 118 -7.57 -17.68 -3.06
C ARG A 118 -6.10 -17.27 -3.22
N LEU A 119 -5.63 -16.30 -2.44
CA LEU A 119 -4.24 -15.83 -2.49
C LEU A 119 -3.25 -16.93 -2.09
N GLU A 120 -3.63 -17.82 -1.17
CA GLU A 120 -2.86 -19.00 -0.75
C GLU A 120 -2.60 -20.01 -1.89
N GLN A 121 -3.29 -19.89 -3.03
CA GLN A 121 -3.01 -20.71 -4.21
C GLN A 121 -1.69 -20.33 -4.91
N VAL A 122 -1.20 -19.11 -4.67
CA VAL A 122 0.01 -18.55 -5.30
C VAL A 122 1.05 -18.14 -4.26
N PHE A 123 0.59 -17.73 -3.08
CA PHE A 123 1.44 -17.24 -1.99
C PHE A 123 1.45 -18.21 -0.81
N SER A 124 2.50 -18.13 0.02
CA SER A 124 2.45 -18.75 1.35
C SER A 124 1.31 -18.15 2.19
N ARG A 125 0.79 -18.88 3.17
CA ARG A 125 -0.25 -18.39 4.08
C ARG A 125 0.07 -17.05 4.75
N ALA A 126 1.31 -16.88 5.18
CA ALA A 126 1.76 -15.63 5.81
C ALA A 126 1.75 -14.47 4.78
N GLU A 127 2.20 -14.74 3.57
CA GLU A 127 2.22 -13.73 2.50
C GLU A 127 0.81 -13.38 2.01
N ALA A 128 -0.06 -14.37 1.78
CA ALA A 128 -1.46 -14.16 1.42
C ALA A 128 -2.22 -13.29 2.45
N ALA A 129 -1.97 -13.51 3.74
CA ALA A 129 -2.56 -12.70 4.80
C ALA A 129 -2.09 -11.24 4.71
N ARG A 130 -0.79 -11.02 4.51
CA ARG A 130 -0.22 -9.67 4.37
C ARG A 130 -0.71 -8.93 3.13
N GLN A 131 -0.71 -9.59 1.97
CA GLN A 131 -1.21 -9.01 0.72
C GLN A 131 -2.66 -8.55 0.87
N LEU A 132 -3.52 -9.37 1.47
CA LEU A 132 -4.89 -8.98 1.74
C LEU A 132 -4.98 -7.83 2.75
N GLU A 133 -4.23 -7.88 3.84
CA GLU A 133 -4.21 -6.84 4.86
C GLU A 133 -3.82 -5.47 4.27
N THR A 134 -2.77 -5.42 3.46
CA THR A 134 -2.33 -4.21 2.75
C THR A 134 -3.41 -3.70 1.81
N ALA A 135 -3.98 -4.57 0.96
CA ALA A 135 -5.03 -4.18 0.02
C ALA A 135 -6.28 -3.65 0.75
N VAL A 136 -6.69 -4.30 1.85
CA VAL A 136 -7.82 -3.87 2.67
C VAL A 136 -7.52 -2.53 3.37
N ALA A 137 -6.32 -2.35 3.91
CA ALA A 137 -5.92 -1.09 4.52
C ALA A 137 -5.98 0.08 3.52
N TRP A 138 -5.43 -0.11 2.32
CA TRP A 138 -5.45 0.90 1.27
C TRP A 138 -6.86 1.18 0.76
N ALA A 139 -7.66 0.13 0.54
CA ALA A 139 -9.05 0.29 0.10
C ALA A 139 -9.92 1.00 1.15
N ARG A 140 -9.67 0.77 2.44
CA ARG A 140 -10.33 1.50 3.55
C ARG A 140 -9.92 2.96 3.59
N TYR A 141 -8.62 3.25 3.46
CA TYR A 141 -8.13 4.63 3.38
C TYR A 141 -8.75 5.38 2.20
N ALA A 142 -8.91 4.70 1.06
CA ALA A 142 -9.57 5.22 -0.14
C ALA A 142 -11.11 5.29 -0.04
N GLY A 143 -11.71 4.86 1.08
CA GLY A 143 -13.16 4.79 1.28
C GLY A 143 -13.87 3.87 0.28
N LEU A 144 -13.20 2.83 -0.22
CA LEU A 144 -13.74 1.91 -1.22
C LEU A 144 -14.51 0.74 -0.58
N LEU A 145 -14.05 0.27 0.56
CA LEU A 145 -14.67 -0.83 1.31
C LEU A 145 -14.48 -0.63 2.82
N GLY A 146 -15.29 -1.34 3.60
CA GLY A 146 -15.13 -1.51 5.03
C GLY A 146 -14.66 -2.93 5.38
N TYR A 147 -14.13 -3.07 6.60
CA TYR A 147 -13.72 -4.36 7.16
C TYR A 147 -14.12 -4.42 8.64
N ASP A 148 -14.83 -5.47 9.01
CA ASP A 148 -15.14 -5.83 10.39
C ASP A 148 -14.13 -6.89 10.86
N PRO A 149 -13.18 -6.53 11.75
CA PRO A 149 -12.16 -7.47 12.21
C PRO A 149 -12.69 -8.52 13.20
N LYS A 150 -13.84 -8.29 13.84
CA LYS A 150 -14.43 -9.26 14.78
C LYS A 150 -15.11 -10.39 14.02
N LEU A 151 -15.79 -10.03 12.93
CA LEU A 151 -16.50 -10.99 12.08
C LEU A 151 -15.64 -11.50 10.92
N ASP A 152 -14.48 -10.89 10.67
CA ASP A 152 -13.63 -11.13 9.50
C ASP A 152 -14.42 -10.91 8.19
N VAL A 153 -15.21 -9.84 8.14
CA VAL A 153 -16.11 -9.54 7.01
C VAL A 153 -15.70 -8.25 6.31
N LEU A 154 -15.49 -8.35 5.00
CA LEU A 154 -15.39 -7.22 4.09
C LEU A 154 -16.78 -6.80 3.63
N PHE A 155 -17.01 -5.50 3.48
CA PHE A 155 -18.30 -4.99 3.05
C PHE A 155 -18.18 -3.70 2.24
N LEU A 156 -19.14 -3.41 1.36
CA LEU A 156 -19.24 -2.08 0.78
C LEU A 156 -19.88 -1.12 1.78
N PRO A 157 -19.28 0.07 2.03
CA PRO A 157 -19.95 1.11 2.80
C PRO A 157 -21.25 1.48 2.09
N ALA A 158 -22.30 1.80 2.86
CA ALA A 158 -23.48 2.44 2.28
C ALA A 158 -22.99 3.67 1.52
N GLU A 159 -23.44 3.84 0.27
CA GLU A 159 -23.05 4.97 -0.57
C GLU A 159 -23.22 6.25 0.26
N ALA A 160 -22.10 6.93 0.52
CA ALA A 160 -22.17 8.30 1.01
C ALA A 160 -22.65 9.11 -0.20
N GLU A 161 -23.94 9.43 -0.20
CA GLU A 161 -24.54 10.44 -1.09
C GLU A 161 -23.71 11.73 -1.13
#